data_AF-A0A1H8TKN2-F1
#
_entry.id   AF-A0A1H8TKN2-F1
#
_cell.length_a   1.000
_cell.length_b   1.000
_cell.length_c   1.000
_cell.angle_alpha   90.00
_cell.angle_beta   90.00
_cell.angle_gamma   90.00
#
_symmetry.space_group_name_H-M   'P 1'
#
loop_
_entity.id
_entity.type
_entity.pdbx_description
1 polymer ?
#
loop_
_entity_poly.entity_id
_entity_poly.type
_entity_poly.pdbx_seq_one_letter_code
_entity_poly.pdbx_strand_id
1 'polypeptide(L)' 'MSGNSLRRSIEVEYWVVDTDGRLVEPGDLVTASPGVEREFVEPLLEIKTTPCETTSALRRELFERLN' A
#
# COMPACT_ATOMS: atom_id res chain seq x y z
N MET A 1 14.86 -13.52 28.34
CA MET A 1 14.02 -13.93 27.19
C MET A 1 13.68 -12.68 26.42
N SER A 2 14.18 -12.50 25.20
CA SER A 2 13.66 -11.45 24.31
C SER A 2 12.28 -11.90 23.85
N GLY A 3 11.22 -11.34 24.43
CA GLY A 3 9.86 -11.54 23.91
C GLY A 3 9.86 -11.13 22.43
N ASN A 4 9.26 -11.97 21.58
CA ASN A 4 9.16 -11.70 20.15
C ASN A 4 8.58 -10.29 19.95
N SER A 5 9.34 -9.37 19.35
CA SER A 5 8.87 -8.00 19.12
C SER A 5 7.64 -8.06 18.21
N LEU A 6 6.52 -7.47 18.62
CA LEU A 6 5.28 -7.51 17.84
C LEU A 6 5.50 -6.82 16.49
N ARG A 7 5.48 -7.61 15.42
CA ARG A 7 5.54 -7.11 14.05
C ARG A 7 4.16 -6.72 13.54
N ARG A 8 4.12 -5.63 12.79
CA ARG A 8 2.90 -5.03 12.24
C ARG A 8 3.15 -4.66 10.78
N SER A 9 2.11 -4.71 9.96
CA SER A 9 2.08 -4.18 8.60
C SER A 9 1.03 -3.08 8.50
N ILE A 10 1.11 -2.25 7.45
CA ILE A 10 0.07 -1.30 7.06
C ILE A 10 -0.44 -1.71 5.69
N GLU A 11 -1.76 -1.58 5.50
CA GLU A 11 -2.43 -1.65 4.21
C GLU A 11 -3.19 -0.32 4.04
N VAL A 12 -3.12 0.25 2.84
CA VAL A 12 -3.86 1.47 2.48
C VAL A 12 -4.52 1.26 1.13
N GLU A 13 -5.83 1.48 1.08
CA GLU A 13 -6.62 1.41 -0.14
C GLU A 13 -6.82 2.82 -0.74
N TYR A 14 -6.69 2.93 -2.05
CA TYR A 14 -6.86 4.17 -2.82
C TYR A 14 -7.82 3.98 -3.97
N TRP A 15 -8.77 4.92 -4.10
CA TRP A 15 -9.56 5.07 -5.32
C TRP A 15 -8.68 5.64 -6.43
N VAL A 16 -8.65 4.96 -7.56
CA VAL A 16 -8.01 5.45 -8.78
C VAL A 16 -8.99 6.33 -9.52
N VAL A 17 -8.54 7.55 -9.82
CA VAL A 17 -9.32 8.55 -10.54
C VAL A 17 -8.55 9.08 -11.74
N ASP A 18 -9.27 9.45 -12.80
CA ASP A 18 -8.73 10.24 -13.89
C ASP A 18 -8.53 11.72 -13.48
N THR A 19 -8.06 12.55 -14.42
CA THR A 19 -7.82 13.98 -14.17
C THR A 19 -9.08 14.80 -13.89
N ASP A 20 -10.26 14.25 -14.23
CA ASP A 20 -11.55 14.88 -13.97
C ASP A 20 -12.19 14.36 -12.65
N GLY A 21 -11.51 13.46 -11.94
CA GLY A 21 -11.97 12.87 -10.69
C GLY A 21 -12.95 11.70 -10.86
N ARG A 22 -13.06 11.11 -12.06
CA ARG A 22 -13.90 9.93 -12.29
C ARG A 22 -13.14 8.65 -11.92
N LEU A 23 -13.84 7.71 -11.29
CA LEU A 23 -13.30 6.39 -10.99
C LEU A 23 -12.92 5.65 -12.28
N VAL A 24 -11.71 5.09 -12.32
CA VAL A 24 -11.16 4.35 -13.46
C VAL A 24 -10.37 3.13 -13.01
N GLU A 25 -10.17 2.17 -13.91
CA GLU A 25 -9.30 1.01 -13.66
C GLU A 25 -7.85 1.45 -13.29
N PRO A 26 -7.19 0.80 -12.31
CA PRO A 26 -5.80 1.05 -11.91
C PRO A 26 -4.75 0.90 -13.03
N GLY A 27 -4.96 0.00 -13.99
CA GLY A 27 -4.04 -0.24 -15.10
C GLY A 27 -2.61 -0.52 -14.65
N ASP A 28 -1.66 0.23 -15.20
CA ASP A 28 -0.22 0.07 -14.92
C ASP A 28 0.18 0.41 -13.47
N LEU A 29 -0.68 1.12 -12.72
CA LEU A 29 -0.43 1.45 -11.31
C LEU A 29 -0.22 0.20 -10.45
N VAL A 30 -0.85 -0.93 -10.81
CA VAL A 30 -0.70 -2.22 -10.12
C VAL A 30 0.76 -2.72 -10.13
N THR A 31 1.58 -2.22 -11.06
CA THR A 31 2.99 -2.61 -11.20
C THR A 31 3.98 -1.52 -10.79
N ALA A 32 3.48 -0.38 -10.28
CA ALA A 32 4.30 0.79 -9.99
C ALA A 32 5.30 0.58 -8.84
N SER A 33 4.95 -0.25 -7.86
CA SER A 33 5.79 -0.50 -6.67
C SER A 33 5.50 -1.87 -6.05
N PRO A 34 6.45 -2.48 -5.31
CA PRO A 34 6.19 -3.70 -4.54
C PRO A 34 5.01 -3.55 -3.57
N GLY A 35 4.15 -4.58 -3.53
CA GLY A 35 3.00 -4.63 -2.64
C GLY A 35 1.82 -3.76 -3.08
N VAL A 36 1.82 -3.25 -4.32
CA VAL A 36 0.61 -2.70 -4.94
C VAL A 36 -0.20 -3.84 -5.55
N GLU A 37 -1.47 -3.94 -5.18
CA GLU A 37 -2.37 -5.01 -5.61
C GLU A 37 -3.73 -4.41 -6.05
N ARG A 38 -4.47 -5.15 -6.89
CA ARG A 38 -5.87 -4.83 -7.21
C ARG A 38 -6.74 -5.25 -6.02
N GLU A 39 -7.79 -4.49 -5.73
CA GLU A 39 -8.73 -4.80 -4.64
C GLU A 39 -10.11 -5.23 -5.17
N PHE A 40 -11.06 -5.47 -4.26
CA PHE A 40 -12.39 -6.02 -4.51
C PHE A 40 -13.19 -5.33 -5.61
N VAL A 41 -13.13 -4.00 -5.70
CA VAL A 41 -13.80 -3.24 -6.76
C VAL A 41 -12.78 -2.69 -7.75
N GLU A 42 -13.15 -2.69 -9.04
CA GLU A 42 -12.25 -2.35 -10.14
C GLU A 42 -11.45 -1.06 -9.95
N PRO A 43 -12.03 0.09 -9.53
CA PRO A 43 -11.26 1.34 -9.42
C PRO A 43 -10.50 1.47 -8.09
N LEU A 44 -10.29 0.40 -7.35
CA LEU A 44 -9.59 0.41 -6.08
C LEU A 44 -8.29 -0.40 -6.19
N LEU A 45 -7.22 0.21 -5.70
CA LEU A 45 -5.95 -0.47 -5.47
C LEU A 45 -5.60 -0.43 -3.99
N GLU A 46 -4.76 -1.33 -3.57
CA GLU A 46 -4.21 -1.37 -2.22
C GLU A 46 -2.68 -1.36 -2.25
N ILE A 47 -2.08 -0.89 -1.17
CA ILE A 47 -0.63 -0.83 -0.97
C ILE A 47 -0.29 -1.42 0.40
N LYS A 48 0.46 -2.52 0.41
CA LYS A 48 0.79 -3.30 1.62
C LYS A 48 2.25 -3.20 2.02
N THR A 49 2.54 -2.93 3.29
CA THR A 49 3.89 -3.00 3.85
C THR A 49 4.33 -4.38 4.32
N THR A 50 5.64 -4.64 4.30
CA THR A 50 6.18 -5.80 5.01
C THR A 50 6.02 -5.62 6.52
N PRO A 51 5.96 -6.73 7.29
CA PRO A 51 5.87 -6.65 8.74
C PRO A 51 7.13 -6.05 9.37
N CYS A 52 6.95 -4.92 10.04
CA CYS A 52 8.00 -4.15 10.71
C CYS A 52 7.82 -4.16 12.24
N GLU A 53 8.92 -3.98 12.97
CA GLU A 53 8.94 -3.95 14.45
C GLU A 53 8.67 -2.56 15.03
N THR A 54 8.85 -1.51 14.22
CA THR A 54 8.69 -0.12 14.67
C THR A 54 7.81 0.68 13.71
N THR A 55 7.08 1.65 14.24
CA THR A 55 6.28 2.58 13.45
C THR A 55 7.13 3.41 12.49
N SER A 56 8.37 3.75 12.86
CA SER A 56 9.27 4.49 11.97
C SER A 56 9.69 3.67 10.74
N ALA A 57 9.89 2.35 10.92
CA ALA A 57 10.18 1.46 9.80
C ALA A 57 8.95 1.30 8.88
N LEU A 58 7.76 1.12 9.46
CA LEU A 58 6.48 1.12 8.72
C LEU A 58 6.30 2.38 7.89
N ARG A 59 6.50 3.55 8.52
CA ARG A 59 6.39 4.84 7.84
C ARG A 59 7.35 4.93 6.66
N ARG A 60 8.63 4.65 6.89
CA ARG A 60 9.65 4.70 5.83
C ARG A 60 9.26 3.82 4.64
N GLU A 61 8.90 2.58 4.90
CA GLU A 61 8.56 1.62 3.85
C GLU A 61 7.27 2.00 3.10
N LEU A 62 6.28 2.59 3.79
CA LEU A 62 5.09 3.12 3.12
C LEU A 62 5.44 4.30 2.19
N PHE A 63 6.27 5.24 2.64
CA PHE A 63 6.70 6.36 1.79
C PHE A 63 7.59 5.92 0.64
N GLU A 64 8.39 4.86 0.80
CA GLU A 64 9.16 4.27 -0.30
C GLU A 64 8.27 3.66 -1.39
N ARG A 65 7.07 3.17 -1.04
CA ARG A 65 6.10 2.64 -2.02
C ARG A 65 5.32 3.72 -2.78
N LEU A 66 5.31 4.94 -2.26
CA LEU A 66 4.51 6.06 -2.77
C LEU A 66 5.32 7.06 -3.61
N ASN A 67 6.66 6.91 -3.66
CA ASN A 67 7.56 7.76 -4.44
C ASN A 67 8.05 7.03 -5.70
#